data_AF-A0A1Y3QSS7-F1
#
_entry.id   AF-A0A1Y3QSS7-F1
#
_cell.length_a   1.000
_cell.length_b   1.000
_cell.length_c   1.000
_cell.angle_alpha   90.00
_cell.angle_beta   90.00
_cell.angle_gamma   90.00
#
_symmetry.space_group_name_H-M   'P 1'
#
loop_
_entity.id
_entity.type
_entity.pdbx_description
1 polymer ?
#
loop_
_entity_poly.entity_id
_entity_poly.type
_entity_poly.pdbx_seq_one_letter_code
_entity_poly.pdbx_strand_id
1 'polypeptide(L)'
;MDVELSAEVSVTPPPAGGRQVSITYSGRLAHEAAGEIYLHYGAGPGDWQQVQETAMVQVGPQRFRASVPVPEQGTLEFCFRDDRGQWDNNDGRNWSIPAHPDGPAGGNEASG
;
A
#
# COMPACT_ATOMS: atom_id res chain seq x y z
N MET A 1 -9.20 -12.58 6.63
CA MET A 1 -9.09 -12.78 5.18
C MET A 1 -8.26 -11.64 4.67
N ASP A 2 -7.28 -11.97 3.85
CA ASP A 2 -6.30 -11.04 3.35
C ASP A 2 -6.81 -10.51 2.01
N VAL A 3 -6.58 -9.23 1.74
CA VAL A 3 -6.89 -8.62 0.45
C VAL A 3 -5.61 -8.67 -0.38
N GLU A 4 -5.59 -9.54 -1.38
CA GLU A 4 -4.49 -9.63 -2.34
C GLU A 4 -4.64 -8.52 -3.38
N LEU A 5 -3.71 -7.56 -3.39
CA LEU A 5 -3.69 -6.50 -4.41
C LEU A 5 -2.92 -6.95 -5.66
N SER A 6 -1.96 -7.85 -5.48
CA SER A 6 -1.17 -8.49 -6.53
C SER A 6 -0.54 -9.78 -5.97
N ALA A 7 0.20 -10.52 -6.78
CA ALA A 7 0.95 -11.68 -6.30
C ALA A 7 2.05 -11.34 -5.25
N GLU A 8 2.45 -10.07 -5.19
CA GLU A 8 3.57 -9.61 -4.35
C GLU A 8 3.12 -8.81 -3.12
N VAL A 9 1.85 -8.36 -3.11
CA VAL A 9 1.32 -7.43 -2.12
C VAL A 9 -0.05 -7.86 -1.62
N SER A 10 -0.13 -8.03 -0.30
CA SER A 10 -1.37 -8.32 0.41
C SER A 10 -1.59 -7.38 1.59
N VAL A 11 -2.87 -7.21 1.96
CA VAL A 11 -3.30 -6.26 2.98
C VAL A 11 -4.22 -6.91 4.00
N THR A 12 -3.96 -6.66 5.29
CA THR A 12 -4.74 -7.23 6.40
C THR A 12 -4.93 -6.25 7.55
N PRO A 13 -6.13 -6.12 8.15
CA PRO A 13 -7.43 -6.66 7.70
C PRO A 13 -7.90 -6.01 6.38
N PRO A 14 -9.10 -6.36 5.85
CA PRO A 14 -9.71 -5.60 4.77
C PRO A 14 -9.70 -4.10 5.09
N PRO A 15 -9.26 -3.24 4.15
CA PRO A 15 -9.12 -1.82 4.41
C PRO A 15 -10.43 -1.11 4.76
N ALA A 16 -10.32 -0.14 5.66
CA ALA A 16 -11.40 0.78 5.99
C ALA A 16 -10.80 2.11 6.48
N GLY A 17 -11.43 3.21 6.07
CA GLY A 17 -10.96 4.56 6.37
C GLY A 17 -10.79 4.82 7.86
N GLY A 18 -9.71 5.53 8.21
CA GLY A 18 -9.35 5.84 9.59
C GLY A 18 -8.84 4.65 10.42
N ARG A 19 -8.75 3.45 9.83
CA ARG A 19 -8.21 2.25 10.49
C ARG A 19 -6.81 1.95 10.02
N GLN A 20 -6.09 1.15 10.79
CA GLN A 20 -4.79 0.62 10.37
C GLN A 20 -4.96 -0.62 9.49
N VAL A 21 -4.06 -0.74 8.52
CA VAL A 21 -3.83 -1.95 7.73
C VAL A 21 -2.37 -2.35 7.81
N SER A 22 -2.12 -3.65 7.73
CA SER A 22 -0.78 -4.22 7.55
C SER A 22 -0.59 -4.58 6.10
N ILE A 23 0.42 -3.97 5.48
CA ILE A 23 0.82 -4.22 4.10
C ILE A 23 1.98 -5.19 4.14
N THR A 24 1.82 -6.35 3.49
CA THR A 24 2.87 -7.35 3.33
C THR A 24 3.41 -7.28 1.91
N TYR A 25 4.73 -7.30 1.77
CA TYR A 25 5.44 -7.21 0.50
C TYR A 25 6.42 -8.38 0.36
N SER A 26 6.39 -9.02 -0.80
CA SER A 26 7.32 -10.07 -1.23
C SER A 26 7.68 -9.93 -2.70
N GLY A 27 7.79 -8.70 -3.20
CA GLY A 27 8.16 -8.40 -4.58
C GLY A 27 9.66 -8.35 -4.81
N ARG A 28 10.05 -7.86 -5.98
CA ARG A 28 11.43 -7.84 -6.49
C ARG A 28 12.49 -7.42 -5.49
N LEU A 29 12.29 -6.31 -4.76
CA LEU A 29 13.29 -5.80 -3.82
C LEU A 29 13.54 -6.80 -2.68
N ALA A 30 12.50 -7.51 -2.22
CA ALA A 30 12.63 -8.53 -1.18
C ALA A 30 13.49 -9.73 -1.63
N HIS A 31 13.56 -10.00 -2.94
CA HIS A 31 14.33 -11.11 -3.52
C HIS A 31 15.80 -10.75 -3.83
N GLU A 32 16.11 -9.48 -4.07
CA GLU A 32 17.44 -9.00 -4.52
C GLU A 32 18.48 -8.83 -3.36
N ALA A 33 18.29 -9.54 -2.24
CA ALA A 33 19.09 -9.50 -1.00
C ALA A 33 18.88 -8.24 -0.12
N ALA A 34 17.64 -7.75 -0.04
CA ALA A 34 17.27 -6.47 0.58
C ALA A 34 17.81 -6.30 1.99
N GLY A 35 18.56 -5.21 2.17
CA GLY A 35 18.74 -4.56 3.46
C GLY A 35 17.41 -4.02 3.97
N GLU A 36 17.36 -2.76 4.37
CA GLU A 36 16.09 -2.20 4.85
C GLU A 36 15.15 -1.90 3.67
N ILE A 37 13.92 -2.42 3.75
CA ILE A 37 12.82 -2.04 2.84
C ILE A 37 11.94 -1.02 3.55
N TYR A 38 11.57 0.01 2.81
CA TYR A 38 10.70 1.07 3.27
C TYR A 38 9.39 1.04 2.48
N LEU A 39 8.29 1.22 3.20
CA LEU A 39 7.00 1.52 2.61
C LEU A 39 6.90 3.05 2.49
N HIS A 40 6.78 3.53 1.26
CA HIS A 40 6.56 4.94 0.93
C HIS A 40 5.09 5.12 0.58
N TYR A 41 4.37 5.98 1.31
CA TYR A 41 2.91 6.05 1.21
C TYR A 41 2.37 7.46 1.45
N GLY A 42 1.19 7.75 0.91
CA GLY A 42 0.50 9.03 1.09
C GLY A 42 -0.97 8.96 0.71
N ALA A 43 -1.69 10.05 0.97
CA ALA A 43 -3.07 10.21 0.52
C ALA A 43 -3.10 10.66 -0.94
N GLY A 44 -3.76 9.90 -1.80
CA GLY A 44 -3.98 10.21 -3.21
C GLY A 44 -5.46 10.10 -3.59
N PRO A 45 -5.77 9.89 -4.88
CA PRO A 45 -4.85 9.60 -6.00
C PRO A 45 -4.08 10.84 -6.52
N GLY A 46 -3.11 10.63 -7.41
CA GLY A 46 -2.39 11.71 -8.11
C GLY A 46 -1.18 12.24 -7.36
N ASP A 47 -1.11 13.56 -7.15
CA ASP A 47 -0.08 14.17 -6.31
C ASP A 47 -0.31 13.78 -4.86
N TRP A 48 0.50 12.84 -4.36
CA TRP A 48 0.34 12.31 -3.01
C TRP A 48 0.53 13.42 -1.97
N GLN A 49 -0.42 13.50 -1.06
CA GLN A 49 -0.41 14.39 0.09
C GLN A 49 0.08 13.63 1.32
N GLN A 50 0.66 14.36 2.26
CA GLN A 50 1.11 13.80 3.55
C GLN A 50 2.00 12.56 3.40
N VAL A 51 2.88 12.60 2.39
CA VAL A 51 3.81 11.53 2.06
C VAL A 51 4.67 11.23 3.27
N GLN A 52 4.68 9.95 3.63
CA GLN A 52 5.40 9.39 4.75
C GLN A 52 6.15 8.15 4.28
N GLU A 53 7.09 7.77 5.12
CA GLU A 53 7.88 6.59 4.92
C GLU A 53 8.08 5.87 6.24
N THR A 54 7.99 4.54 6.20
CA THR A 54 8.22 3.70 7.38
C THR A 54 9.05 2.48 7.01
N ALA A 55 10.01 2.13 7.86
CA ALA A 55 10.78 0.91 7.71
C ALA A 55 9.87 -0.31 7.90
N MET A 56 9.98 -1.28 7.00
CA MET A 56 9.23 -2.53 7.08
C MET A 56 9.99 -3.56 7.91
N VAL A 57 9.24 -4.34 8.69
CA VAL A 57 9.79 -5.44 9.49
C VAL A 57 9.82 -6.71 8.65
N GLN A 58 10.97 -7.38 8.59
CA GLN A 58 11.06 -8.70 7.97
C GLN A 58 10.31 -9.73 8.81
N VAL A 59 9.31 -10.39 8.23
CA VAL A 59 8.41 -11.35 8.90
C VAL A 59 8.59 -12.78 8.37
N GLY A 60 9.56 -12.99 7.48
CA GLY A 60 10.01 -14.27 6.97
C GLY A 60 10.95 -14.10 5.79
N PRO A 61 11.38 -15.22 5.16
CA PRO A 61 12.23 -15.16 3.97
C PRO A 61 11.57 -14.31 2.89
N GLN A 62 12.27 -13.26 2.44
CA GLN A 62 11.83 -12.39 1.35
C GLN A 62 10.41 -11.80 1.56
N ARG A 63 10.02 -11.60 2.83
CA ARG A 63 8.69 -11.08 3.19
C ARG A 63 8.79 -10.01 4.25
N PHE A 64 8.28 -8.84 3.94
CA PHE A 64 8.35 -7.64 4.78
C PHE A 64 6.94 -7.11 5.08
N ARG A 65 6.76 -6.50 6.25
CA ARG A 65 5.46 -5.98 6.67
C ARG A 65 5.58 -4.66 7.41
N ALA A 66 4.68 -3.73 7.12
CA ALA A 66 4.48 -2.50 7.88
C ALA A 66 3.00 -2.25 8.12
N SER A 67 2.68 -1.55 9.22
CA SER A 67 1.32 -1.11 9.52
C SER A 67 1.20 0.39 9.33
N VAL A 68 0.19 0.81 8.58
CA VAL A 68 -0.07 2.23 8.25
C VAL A 68 -1.56 2.56 8.39
N PRO A 69 -1.90 3.82 8.71
CA PRO A 69 -3.29 4.25 8.69
C PRO A 69 -3.80 4.38 7.24
N VAL A 70 -5.01 3.90 7.00
CA VAL A 70 -5.79 4.26 5.81
C VAL A 70 -6.39 5.65 6.07
N PRO A 71 -6.31 6.61 5.13
CA PRO A 71 -6.93 7.92 5.32
C PRO A 71 -8.44 7.76 5.55
N GLU A 72 -9.04 8.70 6.27
CA GLU A 72 -10.49 8.64 6.53
C GLU A 72 -11.31 8.68 5.24
N GLN A 73 -10.82 9.38 4.21
CA GLN A 73 -11.44 9.51 2.89
C GLN A 73 -10.38 9.43 1.79
N GLY A 74 -10.81 9.18 0.55
CA GLY A 74 -9.92 9.10 -0.61
C GLY A 74 -9.20 7.76 -0.70
N THR A 75 -7.93 7.80 -1.11
CA THR A 75 -7.14 6.62 -1.42
C THR A 75 -5.79 6.67 -0.71
N LEU A 76 -5.40 5.59 -0.04
CA LEU A 76 -4.00 5.36 0.34
C LEU A 76 -3.24 4.88 -0.89
N GLU A 77 -2.26 5.65 -1.34
CA GLU A 77 -1.34 5.27 -2.40
C GLU A 77 0.01 4.91 -1.78
N PHE A 78 0.67 3.88 -2.29
CA PHE A 78 1.96 3.45 -1.77
C PHE A 78 2.81 2.68 -2.78
N CYS A 79 4.11 2.67 -2.51
CA CYS A 79 5.13 1.90 -3.21
C CYS A 79 6.27 1.55 -2.24
N PHE A 80 7.27 0.83 -2.74
CA PHE A 80 8.38 0.36 -1.92
C PHE A 80 9.69 0.90 -2.45
N ARG A 81 10.64 1.10 -1.53
CA ARG A 81 12.04 1.31 -1.89
C ARG A 81 12.98 0.58 -0.94
N ASP A 82 14.19 0.30 -1.40
CA ASP A 82 15.26 -0.17 -0.53
C ASP A 82 16.14 0.98 -0.02
N ASP A 83 17.08 0.65 0.88
CA ASP A 83 18.12 1.53 1.40
C ASP A 83 19.18 1.96 0.37
N ARG A 84 19.12 1.44 -0.86
CA ARG A 84 19.99 1.79 -2.00
C ARG A 84 19.29 2.71 -3.01
N GLY A 85 18.07 3.15 -2.71
CA GLY A 85 17.30 4.05 -3.55
C GLY A 85 16.70 3.38 -4.79
N GLN A 86 16.60 2.04 -4.80
CA GLN A 86 15.84 1.30 -5.81
C GLN A 86 14.36 1.32 -5.45
N TRP A 87 13.52 1.54 -6.44
CA TRP A 87 12.07 1.59 -6.27
C TRP A 87 11.40 0.36 -6.86
N ASP A 88 10.35 -0.05 -6.19
CA ASP A 88 9.29 -0.88 -6.74
C ASP A 88 7.99 -0.09 -6.62
N ASN A 89 7.62 0.54 -7.72
CA ASN A 89 6.43 1.36 -7.87
C ASN A 89 5.44 0.74 -8.85
N ASN A 90 5.48 -0.59 -9.03
CA ASN A 90 4.57 -1.33 -9.91
C ASN A 90 4.51 -0.74 -11.34
N ASP A 91 5.69 -0.53 -11.94
CA ASP A 91 5.87 0.15 -13.23
C ASP A 91 5.21 1.54 -13.31
N GLY A 92 5.31 2.32 -12.24
CA GLY A 92 4.71 3.65 -12.12
C GLY A 92 3.22 3.67 -11.81
N ARG A 93 2.57 2.52 -11.61
CA ARG A 93 1.15 2.45 -11.21
C ARG A 93 0.93 2.61 -9.72
N ASN A 94 1.95 2.29 -8.91
CA ASN A 94 1.86 2.13 -7.46
C ASN A 94 0.80 1.08 -7.06
N TRP A 95 0.52 0.98 -5.76
CA TRP A 95 -0.63 0.25 -5.24
C TRP A 95 -1.54 1.23 -4.50
N SER A 96 -2.85 0.96 -4.59
CA SER A 96 -3.88 1.88 -4.13
C SER A 96 -4.90 1.13 -3.28
N ILE A 97 -5.29 1.72 -2.15
CA ILE A 97 -6.30 1.20 -1.23
C ILE A 97 -7.36 2.29 -0.99
N PRO A 98 -8.61 2.13 -1.45
CA PRO A 98 -9.67 3.10 -1.15
C PRO A 98 -10.06 3.04 0.34
N ALA A 99 -10.33 4.21 0.94
CA ALA A 99 -10.82 4.30 2.31
C ALA A 99 -12.20 3.64 2.48
N HIS A 100 -13.02 3.67 1.44
CA HIS A 100 -14.31 3.01 1.39
C HIS A 100 -14.38 2.14 0.13
N PRO A 101 -14.52 0.81 0.25
CA PRO A 101 -14.63 -0.07 -0.91
C PRO A 101 -15.87 0.24 -1.77
N ASP A 102 -16.88 0.89 -1.19
CA ASP A 102 -18.13 1.31 -1.86
C ASP A 102 -18.19 2.83 -2.19
N GLY A 103 -17.07 3.56 -2.07
CA GLY A 103 -16.98 4.98 -2.47
C GLY A 103 -16.71 5.12 -3.97
N PRO A 104 -17.35 6.05 -4.70
CA PRO A 104 -17.60 5.87 -6.13
C PRO A 104 -16.34 6.03 -6.98
N ALA A 105 -15.83 4.91 -7.48
CA ALA A 105 -15.14 4.86 -8.76
C ALA A 105 -16.19 4.52 -9.85
N GLY A 106 -16.98 5.51 -10.25
CA GLY A 106 -17.99 5.37 -11.31
C GLY A 106 -19.34 5.98 -10.94
N GLY A 107 -19.87 6.81 -11.82
CA GLY A 107 -21.11 7.54 -11.59
C GLY A 107 -22.38 6.68 -11.64
N ASN A 108 -23.41 7.31 -11.07
CA ASN A 108 -24.84 7.10 -11.28
C ASN A 108 -25.51 5.90 -10.57
N GLU A 109 -26.04 6.17 -9.38
CA GLU A 109 -27.31 5.58 -8.93
C GLU A 109 -28.21 6.74 -8.50
N ALA A 110 -29.08 7.15 -9.42
CA ALA A 110 -30.23 7.98 -9.11
C ALA A 110 -31.34 7.10 -8.52
N SER A 111 -32.08 7.68 -7.57
CA SER A 111 -33.44 7.34 -7.16
C SER A 111 -33.63 6.18 -6.17
N GLY A 112 -34.15 6.56 -5.00
CA GLY A 112 -34.80 5.71 -3.99
C GLY A 112 -35.30 6.58 -2.85
#